data_AF-A0A352L4D5-F1
#
_entry.id   AF-A0A352L4D5-F1
#
_cell.length_a   1.000
_cell.length_b   1.000
_cell.length_c   1.000
_cell.angle_alpha   90.00
_cell.angle_beta   90.00
_cell.angle_gamma   90.00
#
_symmetry.space_group_name_H-M   'P 1'
#
loop_
_entity.id
_entity.type
_entity.pdbx_description
1 polymer ?
#
loop_
_entity_poly.entity_id
_entity_poly.type
_entity_poly.pdbx_seq_one_letter_code
_entity_poly.pdbx_strand_id
1 'polypeptide(L)'
;MAVAPSRGVQMLRDSALAGWLLSRVRQDGAELLAIRAESCGQQDYGWIMDHADNLQLQIRHALAPIEALRKCVEADGGRLLVTTCPVVWQVVDGSHCPQATRRCRIRGATPFRSRLPFQSLAAVCAESEVRFLDSSPRFLKDAEPARLFDSELPGLSERGLAFYARLIADYIVANPPQRW
;
A
#
# COMPACT_ATOMS: atom_id res chain seq x y z
N MET A 1 -11.86 -46.13 36.05
CA MET A 1 -10.61 -46.86 35.73
C MET A 1 -9.92 -46.13 34.59
N ALA A 2 -8.87 -45.35 34.91
CA ALA A 2 -8.08 -44.65 33.90
C ALA A 2 -7.01 -45.59 33.36
N VAL A 3 -7.04 -45.86 32.06
CA VAL A 3 -6.01 -46.66 31.37
C VAL A 3 -4.75 -45.80 31.27
N ALA A 4 -3.68 -46.22 31.96
CA ALA A 4 -2.38 -45.57 31.87
C ALA A 4 -1.80 -45.75 30.46
N PRO A 5 -1.37 -44.68 29.77
CA PRO A 5 -0.72 -44.82 28.48
C PRO A 5 0.63 -45.52 28.64
N SER A 6 0.93 -46.42 27.71
CA SER A 6 2.13 -47.26 27.72
C SER A 6 3.42 -46.44 27.57
N ARG A 7 4.47 -46.83 28.33
CA ARG A 7 5.79 -46.16 28.42
C ARG A 7 6.45 -45.85 27.07
N GLY A 8 6.15 -46.62 26.02
CA GLY A 8 6.68 -46.36 24.66
C GLY A 8 6.13 -45.09 24.01
N VAL A 9 4.89 -44.71 24.32
CA VAL A 9 4.25 -43.50 23.77
C VAL A 9 4.79 -42.22 24.43
N GLN A 10 5.27 -42.33 25.68
CA GLN A 10 5.92 -41.21 26.38
C GLN A 10 7.33 -40.93 25.84
N MET A 11 8.13 -41.96 25.54
CA MET A 11 9.48 -41.76 25.00
C MET A 11 9.51 -41.17 23.58
N LEU A 12 8.51 -41.47 22.75
CA LEU A 12 8.39 -40.85 21.41
C LEU A 12 8.08 -39.35 21.49
N ARG A 13 7.38 -38.93 22.54
CA ARG A 13 6.96 -37.55 22.77
C ARG A 13 8.10 -36.64 23.24
N ASP A 14 9.11 -37.22 23.89
CA ASP A 14 10.31 -36.51 24.38
C ASP A 14 11.46 -36.48 23.36
N SER A 15 11.30 -37.12 22.20
CA SER A 15 12.31 -37.06 21.14
C SER A 15 12.25 -35.71 20.40
N ALA A 16 13.37 -34.98 20.39
CA ALA A 16 13.50 -33.71 19.68
C ALA A 16 13.18 -33.83 18.17
N LEU A 17 13.33 -35.03 17.61
CA LEU A 17 12.99 -35.35 16.22
C LEU A 17 11.47 -35.48 15.99
N ALA A 18 10.70 -36.00 16.95
CA ALA A 18 9.24 -36.01 16.86
C ALA A 18 8.65 -34.60 17.03
N GLY A 19 9.24 -33.79 17.91
CA GLY A 19 8.91 -32.36 18.04
C GLY A 19 9.19 -31.58 16.76
N TRP A 20 10.33 -31.86 16.10
CA TRP A 20 10.71 -31.23 14.83
C TRP A 20 9.86 -31.70 13.65
N LEU A 21 9.50 -32.99 13.58
CA LEU A 21 8.57 -33.50 12.55
C LEU A 21 7.15 -32.97 12.73
N LEU A 22 6.66 -32.87 13.97
CA LEU A 22 5.36 -32.25 14.26
C LEU A 22 5.35 -30.74 14.02
N SER A 23 6.47 -30.04 14.26
CA SER A 23 6.58 -28.62 13.92
C SER A 23 6.63 -28.40 12.41
N ARG A 24 7.32 -29.29 11.66
CA ARG A 24 7.35 -29.24 10.19
C ARG A 24 5.99 -29.57 9.58
N VAL A 25 5.27 -30.56 10.12
CA VAL A 25 3.88 -30.87 9.71
C VAL A 25 2.91 -29.75 10.10
N ARG A 26 3.13 -29.02 11.20
CA ARG A 26 2.35 -27.81 11.53
C ARG A 26 2.68 -26.64 10.62
N GLN A 27 3.94 -26.48 10.19
CA GLN A 27 4.34 -25.46 9.21
C GLN A 27 3.76 -25.79 7.82
N ASP A 28 3.84 -27.04 7.37
CA ASP A 28 3.27 -27.47 6.09
C ASP A 28 1.73 -27.48 6.10
N GLY A 29 1.10 -27.78 7.25
CA GLY A 29 -0.35 -27.68 7.43
C GLY A 29 -0.84 -26.22 7.51
N ALA A 30 -0.03 -25.33 8.07
CA ALA A 30 -0.29 -23.89 8.03
C ALA A 30 -0.04 -23.30 6.64
N GLU A 31 0.86 -23.86 5.82
CA GLU A 31 1.01 -23.50 4.40
C GLU A 31 -0.10 -24.07 3.50
N LEU A 32 -0.69 -25.21 3.85
CA LEU A 32 -1.85 -25.78 3.15
C LEU A 32 -3.18 -25.10 3.51
N LEU A 33 -3.27 -24.48 4.69
CA LEU A 33 -4.39 -23.65 5.14
C LEU A 33 -4.12 -22.15 5.00
N ALA A 34 -2.88 -21.76 4.72
CA ALA A 34 -2.59 -20.47 4.12
C ALA A 34 -3.22 -20.53 2.75
N ILE A 35 -4.45 -20.02 2.68
CA ILE A 35 -5.07 -19.58 1.45
C ILE A 35 -3.98 -18.84 0.69
N ARG A 36 -3.38 -19.50 -0.31
CA ARG A 36 -2.63 -18.83 -1.34
C ARG A 36 -3.63 -17.83 -1.90
N ALA A 37 -3.45 -16.57 -1.53
CA ALA A 37 -4.20 -15.46 -2.08
C ALA A 37 -3.71 -15.25 -3.51
N GLU A 38 -3.91 -16.26 -4.37
CA GLU A 38 -3.94 -16.10 -5.82
C GLU A 38 -5.30 -15.48 -6.17
N SER A 39 -5.51 -14.28 -5.66
CA SER A 39 -6.55 -13.39 -6.14
C SER A 39 -5.80 -12.27 -6.85
N CYS A 40 -5.85 -12.31 -8.19
CA CYS A 40 -5.12 -11.41 -9.10
C CYS A 40 -5.34 -9.91 -8.83
N GLY A 41 -6.30 -9.51 -7.98
CA GLY A 41 -6.50 -8.11 -7.56
C GLY A 41 -5.86 -7.75 -6.20
N GLN A 42 -5.53 -8.71 -5.34
CA GLN A 42 -4.84 -8.45 -4.06
C GLN A 42 -3.35 -8.14 -4.24
N GLN A 43 -2.74 -8.54 -5.37
CA GLN A 43 -1.34 -8.22 -5.64
C GLN A 43 -1.13 -6.74 -5.96
N ASP A 44 -2.02 -6.13 -6.76
CA ASP A 44 -1.89 -4.74 -7.21
C ASP A 44 -2.04 -3.72 -6.07
N TYR A 45 -2.80 -4.09 -5.03
CA TYR A 45 -3.05 -3.24 -3.86
C TYR A 45 -2.47 -3.82 -2.57
N GLY A 46 -1.57 -4.80 -2.65
CA GLY A 46 -0.89 -5.33 -1.47
C GLY A 46 -0.13 -4.24 -0.70
N TRP A 47 0.34 -3.21 -1.41
CA TRP A 47 1.13 -2.10 -0.86
C TRP A 47 0.37 -1.13 0.04
N ILE A 48 -0.97 -1.11 -0.01
CA ILE A 48 -1.80 -0.30 0.89
C ILE A 48 -2.24 -1.06 2.14
N MET A 49 -2.10 -2.39 2.17
CA MET A 49 -2.55 -3.21 3.30
C MET A 49 -1.74 -2.90 4.56
N ASP A 50 -2.42 -2.81 5.72
CA ASP A 50 -1.76 -2.52 7.02
C ASP A 50 -0.79 -3.61 7.49
N HIS A 51 -0.86 -4.81 6.90
CA HIS A 51 -0.03 -5.97 7.22
C HIS A 51 0.84 -6.39 6.03
N ALA A 52 1.15 -5.47 5.11
CA ALA A 52 1.99 -5.79 3.96
C ALA A 52 3.34 -6.35 4.44
N ASP A 53 3.90 -7.29 3.67
CA ASP A 53 5.28 -7.76 3.84
C ASP A 53 6.27 -6.59 3.88
N ASN A 54 7.53 -6.84 4.24
CA ASN A 54 8.54 -5.81 4.17
C ASN A 54 8.76 -5.34 2.72
N LEU A 55 8.06 -4.26 2.33
CA LEU A 55 8.09 -3.69 0.97
C LEU A 55 9.25 -2.71 0.74
N GLN A 56 10.16 -2.56 1.70
CA GLN A 56 11.21 -1.55 1.65
C GLN A 56 12.09 -1.64 0.40
N LEU A 57 12.43 -2.86 -0.04
CA LEU A 57 13.26 -3.06 -1.22
C LEU A 57 12.52 -2.67 -2.51
N GLN A 58 11.25 -3.08 -2.64
CA GLN A 58 10.40 -2.75 -3.79
C GLN A 58 10.17 -1.24 -3.87
N ILE A 59 9.88 -0.61 -2.73
CA ILE A 59 9.72 0.85 -2.65
C ILE A 59 11.02 1.53 -3.06
N ARG A 60 12.18 1.12 -2.53
CA ARG A 60 13.47 1.71 -2.94
C ARG A 60 13.72 1.58 -4.43
N HIS A 61 13.51 0.40 -5.02
CA HIS A 61 13.70 0.21 -6.46
C HIS A 61 12.72 1.01 -7.31
N ALA A 62 11.46 1.12 -6.88
CA ALA A 62 10.44 1.91 -7.57
C ALA A 62 10.74 3.41 -7.53
N LEU A 63 11.35 3.90 -6.44
CA LEU A 63 11.63 5.32 -6.21
C LEU A 63 13.03 5.75 -6.69
N ALA A 64 13.95 4.82 -6.90
CA ALA A 64 15.31 5.10 -7.38
C ALA A 64 15.38 5.99 -8.64
N PRO A 65 14.47 5.88 -9.62
CA PRO A 65 14.52 6.72 -10.82
C PRO A 65 14.23 8.21 -10.58
N ILE A 66 13.67 8.61 -9.43
CA ILE A 66 13.24 10.00 -9.18
C ILE A 66 14.40 10.99 -9.30
N GLU A 67 15.57 10.63 -8.76
CA GLU A 67 16.75 11.50 -8.83
C GLU A 67 17.23 11.67 -10.28
N ALA A 68 17.24 10.59 -11.06
CA ALA A 68 17.61 10.64 -12.47
C ALA A 68 16.62 11.49 -13.28
N LEU A 69 15.31 11.34 -13.02
CA LEU A 69 14.27 12.15 -13.64
C LEU A 69 14.46 13.64 -13.34
N ARG A 70 14.81 14.01 -12.09
CA ARG A 70 15.09 15.40 -11.73
C ARG A 70 16.22 15.96 -12.58
N LYS A 71 17.35 15.24 -12.68
CA LYS A 71 18.52 15.67 -13.45
C LYS A 71 18.20 15.86 -14.93
N CYS A 72 17.43 14.95 -15.52
CA CYS A 72 17.01 15.06 -16.92
C CYS A 72 16.11 16.28 -17.14
N VAL A 73 15.08 16.46 -16.30
CA VAL A 73 14.14 17.59 -16.41
C VAL A 73 14.86 18.92 -16.23
N GLU A 74 15.81 19.01 -15.30
CA GLU A 74 16.60 20.22 -15.09
C GLU A 74 17.60 20.51 -16.21
N ALA A 75 18.16 19.48 -16.85
CA ALA A 75 19.04 19.64 -18.01
C ALA A 75 18.29 20.30 -19.19
N ASP A 76 16.99 20.02 -19.32
CA ASP A 76 16.10 20.63 -20.32
C ASP A 76 15.50 21.97 -19.86
N GLY A 77 15.96 22.51 -18.72
CA GLY A 77 15.50 23.78 -18.16
C GLY A 77 14.23 23.70 -17.32
N GLY A 78 13.57 22.55 -17.26
CA GLY A 78 12.35 22.33 -16.49
C GLY A 78 12.57 22.19 -14.97
N ARG A 79 11.47 21.98 -14.24
CA ARG A 79 11.48 21.66 -12.81
C ARG A 79 10.56 20.48 -12.53
N LEU A 80 11.05 19.51 -11.76
CA LEU A 80 10.29 18.32 -11.40
C LEU A 80 9.47 18.58 -10.12
N LEU A 81 8.17 18.31 -10.19
CA LEU A 81 7.26 18.21 -9.04
C LEU A 81 6.71 16.80 -8.99
N VAL A 82 6.85 16.15 -7.83
CA VAL A 82 6.26 14.84 -7.55
C VAL A 82 5.03 15.03 -6.68
N THR A 83 3.91 14.44 -7.08
CA THR A 83 2.63 14.54 -6.36
C THR A 83 2.09 13.15 -6.06
N THR A 84 1.42 13.00 -4.92
CA THR A 84 0.69 11.76 -4.60
C THR A 84 -0.74 11.87 -5.09
N CYS A 85 -1.38 10.75 -5.39
CA CYS A 85 -2.83 10.65 -5.49
C CYS A 85 -3.24 9.41 -4.68
N PRO A 86 -4.02 9.54 -3.59
CA PRO A 86 -4.43 8.37 -2.82
C PRO A 86 -5.39 7.53 -3.65
N VAL A 87 -5.36 6.21 -3.42
CA VAL A 87 -6.42 5.33 -3.94
C VAL A 87 -7.63 5.39 -3.03
N VAL A 88 -8.80 5.00 -3.55
CA VAL A 88 -10.09 5.12 -2.86
C VAL A 88 -10.08 4.52 -1.44
N TRP A 89 -9.49 3.33 -1.28
CA TRP A 89 -9.44 2.62 0.01
C TRP A 89 -8.42 3.18 1.01
N GLN A 90 -7.70 4.26 0.69
CA GLN A 90 -6.90 5.00 1.67
C GLN A 90 -7.67 6.20 2.24
N VAL A 91 -8.82 6.55 1.65
CA VAL A 91 -9.60 7.74 1.99
C VAL A 91 -10.99 7.39 2.50
N VAL A 92 -11.66 6.45 1.84
CA VAL A 92 -13.03 6.06 2.16
C VAL A 92 -13.15 4.55 2.32
N ASP A 93 -14.21 4.13 3.01
CA ASP A 93 -14.56 2.73 3.13
C ASP A 93 -15.04 2.16 1.79
N GLY A 94 -14.71 0.90 1.53
CA GLY A 94 -15.05 0.20 0.29
C GLY A 94 -16.54 0.07 0.01
N SER A 95 -17.41 0.26 1.03
CA SER A 95 -18.87 0.31 0.86
C SER A 95 -19.35 1.50 0.03
N HIS A 96 -18.56 2.57 -0.06
CA HIS A 96 -18.88 3.75 -0.88
C HIS A 96 -18.57 3.54 -2.37
N CYS A 97 -17.76 2.53 -2.70
CA CYS A 97 -17.39 2.15 -4.06
C CYS A 97 -17.52 0.63 -4.27
N PRO A 98 -18.73 0.06 -4.13
CA PRO A 98 -18.91 -1.39 -4.01
C PRO A 98 -18.56 -2.15 -5.30
N GLN A 99 -18.65 -1.54 -6.48
CA GLN A 99 -18.20 -2.17 -7.72
C GLN A 99 -16.68 -2.15 -7.83
N ALA A 100 -16.03 -1.02 -7.56
CA ALA A 100 -14.57 -0.92 -7.56
C ALA A 100 -13.95 -1.91 -6.55
N THR A 101 -14.48 -1.96 -5.33
CA THR A 101 -14.06 -2.89 -4.27
C THR A 101 -14.18 -4.35 -4.70
N ARG A 102 -15.30 -4.74 -5.34
CA ARG A 102 -15.51 -6.11 -5.85
C ARG A 102 -14.57 -6.44 -7.01
N ARG A 103 -14.40 -5.53 -7.97
CA ARG A 103 -13.51 -5.72 -9.13
C ARG A 103 -12.06 -5.93 -8.70
N CYS A 104 -11.59 -5.11 -7.76
CA CYS A 104 -10.23 -5.17 -7.25
C CYS A 104 -10.04 -6.20 -6.12
N ARG A 105 -11.10 -6.97 -5.79
CA ARG A 105 -11.09 -8.03 -4.75
C ARG A 105 -10.57 -7.54 -3.40
N ILE A 106 -10.82 -6.27 -3.08
CA ILE A 106 -10.41 -5.67 -1.80
C ILE A 106 -11.33 -6.20 -0.70
N ARG A 107 -10.74 -6.68 0.40
CA ARG A 107 -11.42 -7.22 1.58
C ARG A 107 -10.79 -6.63 2.83
N GLY A 108 -11.58 -6.42 3.87
CA GLY A 108 -11.08 -6.02 5.20
C GLY A 108 -11.53 -4.63 5.64
N ALA A 109 -10.90 -4.14 6.71
CA ALA A 109 -11.19 -2.86 7.33
C ALA A 109 -10.56 -1.71 6.52
N THR A 110 -11.24 -1.30 5.46
CA THR A 110 -10.96 -0.04 4.79
C THR A 110 -11.52 1.14 5.62
N PRO A 111 -10.94 2.35 5.52
CA PRO A 111 -9.73 2.67 4.80
C PRO A 111 -8.47 2.10 5.47
N PHE A 112 -7.50 1.68 4.66
CA PHE A 112 -6.21 1.23 5.18
C PHE A 112 -5.44 2.41 5.80
N ARG A 113 -4.75 2.14 6.91
CA ARG A 113 -4.07 3.15 7.73
C ARG A 113 -2.61 3.36 7.33
N SER A 114 -2.03 2.44 6.57
CA SER A 114 -0.63 2.52 6.18
C SER A 114 -0.33 3.79 5.40
N ARG A 115 0.51 4.63 6.01
CA ARG A 115 1.08 5.86 5.42
C ARG A 115 2.48 5.64 4.85
N LEU A 116 3.01 4.42 4.98
CA LEU A 116 4.39 4.07 4.65
C LEU A 116 4.76 4.48 3.21
N PRO A 117 3.95 4.23 2.16
CA PRO A 117 4.30 4.61 0.80
C PRO A 117 4.47 6.12 0.63
N PHE A 118 3.58 6.91 1.24
CA PHE A 118 3.65 8.37 1.21
C PHE A 118 4.87 8.89 1.96
N GLN A 119 5.19 8.29 3.11
CA GLN A 119 6.35 8.64 3.92
C GLN A 119 7.67 8.30 3.21
N SER A 120 7.75 7.12 2.59
CA SER A 120 8.92 6.70 1.82
C SER A 120 9.14 7.60 0.60
N LEU A 121 8.06 7.96 -0.11
CA LEU A 121 8.15 8.89 -1.23
C LEU A 121 8.60 10.29 -0.78
N ALA A 122 8.06 10.78 0.34
CA ALA A 122 8.48 12.06 0.91
C ALA A 122 9.97 12.05 1.29
N ALA A 123 10.46 10.97 1.89
CA ALA A 123 11.87 10.83 2.26
C ALA A 123 12.78 10.85 1.02
N VAL A 124 12.48 10.04 0.00
CA VAL A 124 13.27 10.02 -1.24
C VAL A 124 13.25 11.36 -1.95
N CYS A 125 12.09 12.03 -2.01
CA CYS A 125 12.01 13.35 -2.62
C CYS A 125 12.82 14.39 -1.84
N ALA A 126 12.82 14.35 -0.51
CA ALA A 126 13.64 15.23 0.33
C ALA A 126 15.14 14.98 0.11
N GLU A 127 15.58 13.72 0.11
CA GLU A 127 16.98 13.33 -0.15
C GLU A 127 17.44 13.74 -1.56
N SER A 128 16.55 13.68 -2.54
CA SER A 128 16.85 14.02 -3.94
C SER A 128 16.65 15.50 -4.28
N GLU A 129 16.31 16.33 -3.30
CA GLU A 129 15.93 17.76 -3.46
C GLU A 129 14.81 17.98 -4.49
N VAL A 130 13.89 17.02 -4.60
CA VAL A 130 12.71 17.09 -5.48
C VAL A 130 11.54 17.70 -4.72
N ARG A 131 10.85 18.64 -5.37
CA ARG A 131 9.62 19.22 -4.81
C ARG A 131 8.55 18.15 -4.71
N PHE A 132 7.90 18.09 -3.56
CA PHE A 132 6.92 17.07 -3.24
C PHE A 132 5.62 17.66 -2.69
N LEU A 133 4.49 17.20 -3.22
CA LEU A 133 3.15 17.49 -2.73
C LEU A 133 2.45 16.20 -2.32
N ASP A 134 2.25 16.02 -1.02
CA ASP A 134 1.33 15.01 -0.53
C ASP A 134 -0.11 15.53 -0.54
N SER A 135 -0.90 15.06 -1.51
CA SER A 135 -2.31 15.46 -1.66
C SER A 135 -3.23 14.69 -0.70
N SER A 136 -2.81 13.53 -0.21
CA SER A 136 -3.69 12.60 0.51
C SER A 136 -4.34 13.18 1.78
N PRO A 137 -3.71 14.08 2.58
CA PRO A 137 -4.39 14.71 3.72
C PRO A 137 -5.53 15.64 3.30
N ARG A 138 -5.50 16.18 2.07
CA ARG A 138 -6.56 17.05 1.54
C ARG A 138 -7.76 16.23 1.09
N PHE A 139 -7.54 15.07 0.48
CA PHE A 139 -8.61 14.12 0.18
C PHE A 139 -9.34 13.65 1.44
N LEU A 140 -8.60 13.33 2.51
CA LEU A 140 -9.16 12.91 3.80
C LEU A 140 -9.99 14.00 4.49
N LYS A 141 -9.68 15.28 4.23
CA LYS A 141 -10.34 16.43 4.86
C LYS A 141 -11.47 17.03 4.01
N ASP A 142 -11.73 16.48 2.82
CA ASP A 142 -12.85 16.94 1.99
C ASP A 142 -14.18 16.70 2.71
N ALA A 143 -15.18 17.54 2.41
CA ALA A 143 -16.50 17.42 3.03
C ALA A 143 -17.25 16.17 2.52
N GLU A 144 -16.98 15.73 1.29
CA GLU A 144 -17.61 14.55 0.69
C GLU A 144 -16.55 13.69 -0.02
N PRO A 145 -15.64 13.06 0.75
CA PRO A 145 -14.43 12.42 0.19
C PRO A 145 -14.77 11.28 -0.78
N ALA A 146 -15.92 10.62 -0.60
CA ALA A 146 -16.38 9.56 -1.49
C ALA A 146 -16.72 10.05 -2.90
N ARG A 147 -17.20 11.30 -3.04
CA ARG A 147 -17.53 11.89 -4.34
C ARG A 147 -16.28 12.25 -5.16
N LEU A 148 -15.09 12.21 -4.55
CA LEU A 148 -13.83 12.40 -5.27
C LEU A 148 -13.40 11.15 -6.04
N PHE A 149 -14.05 10.01 -5.81
CA PHE A 149 -13.73 8.75 -6.47
C PHE A 149 -14.88 8.29 -7.36
N ASP A 150 -14.53 7.53 -8.38
CA ASP A 150 -15.50 6.84 -9.23
C ASP A 150 -16.15 5.68 -8.46
N SER A 151 -17.45 5.44 -8.67
CA SER A 151 -18.18 4.38 -7.98
C SER A 151 -17.91 2.99 -8.56
N GLU A 152 -17.55 2.93 -9.84
CA GLU A 152 -17.39 1.73 -10.66
C GLU A 152 -15.92 1.30 -10.79
N LEU A 153 -15.01 2.27 -10.89
CA LEU A 153 -13.59 2.08 -11.17
C LEU A 153 -12.71 2.58 -10.02
N PRO A 154 -11.53 1.96 -9.81
CA PRO A 154 -10.58 2.39 -8.78
C PRO A 154 -9.81 3.65 -9.21
N GLY A 155 -10.52 4.76 -9.42
CA GLY A 155 -9.98 6.02 -9.93
C GLY A 155 -10.73 7.24 -9.39
N LEU A 156 -10.25 8.43 -9.80
CA LEU A 156 -10.92 9.69 -9.48
C LEU A 156 -12.17 9.87 -10.33
N SER A 157 -13.22 10.45 -9.74
CA SER A 157 -14.34 11.00 -10.50
C SER A 157 -13.91 12.28 -11.23
N GLU A 158 -14.77 12.84 -12.09
CA GLU A 158 -14.53 14.15 -12.70
C GLU A 158 -14.33 15.25 -11.63
N ARG A 159 -15.13 15.22 -10.55
CA ARG A 159 -14.95 16.10 -9.39
C ARG A 159 -13.60 15.86 -8.72
N GLY A 160 -13.21 14.60 -8.52
CA GLY A 160 -11.93 14.23 -7.93
C GLY A 160 -10.74 14.73 -8.74
N LEU A 161 -10.82 14.61 -10.06
CA LEU A 161 -9.79 15.08 -10.98
C LEU A 161 -9.68 16.60 -10.93
N ALA A 162 -10.81 17.32 -10.97
CA ALA A 162 -10.83 18.79 -10.84
C ALA A 162 -10.27 19.25 -9.49
N PHE A 163 -10.64 18.56 -8.40
CA PHE A 163 -10.10 18.80 -7.06
C PHE A 163 -8.58 18.59 -7.03
N TYR A 164 -8.10 17.50 -7.62
CA TYR A 164 -6.68 17.17 -7.67
C TYR A 164 -5.87 18.18 -8.48
N ALA A 165 -6.35 18.54 -9.68
CA ALA A 165 -5.73 19.55 -10.52
C ALA A 165 -5.62 20.90 -9.80
N ARG A 166 -6.65 21.27 -9.03
CA ARG A 166 -6.63 22.50 -8.24
C ARG A 166 -5.60 22.45 -7.11
N LEU A 167 -5.45 21.33 -6.42
CA LEU A 167 -4.40 21.18 -5.40
C LEU A 167 -3.00 21.36 -5.98
N ILE A 168 -2.76 20.82 -7.18
CA ILE A 168 -1.48 20.99 -7.89
C ILE A 168 -1.27 22.45 -8.28
N ALA A 169 -2.29 23.08 -8.87
CA ALA A 169 -2.22 24.49 -9.27
C ALA A 169 -1.95 25.41 -8.07
N ASP A 170 -2.69 25.24 -6.97
CA ASP A 170 -2.52 26.01 -5.74
C ASP A 170 -1.10 25.83 -5.16
N TYR A 171 -0.56 24.61 -5.21
CA TYR A 171 0.81 24.34 -4.76
C TYR A 171 1.85 25.05 -5.62
N ILE A 172 1.71 24.99 -6.96
CA ILE A 172 2.62 25.65 -7.89
C ILE A 172 2.61 27.17 -7.71
N VAL A 173 1.43 27.76 -7.53
CA VAL A 173 1.26 29.20 -7.29
C VAL A 173 1.88 29.62 -5.96
N ALA A 174 1.69 28.82 -4.90
CA ALA A 174 2.28 29.10 -3.58
C ALA A 174 3.79 28.85 -3.53
N ASN A 175 4.32 27.96 -4.39
CA ASN A 175 5.71 27.56 -4.43
C ASN A 175 6.27 27.70 -5.85
N PRO A 176 6.34 28.92 -6.40
CA PRO A 176 6.77 29.11 -7.78
C PRO A 176 8.19 28.57 -7.98
N PRO A 177 8.51 28.03 -9.16
CA PRO A 177 9.88 27.71 -9.50
C PRO A 177 10.71 29.00 -9.50
N GLN A 178 11.97 28.94 -9.03
CA GLN A 178 12.86 30.10 -9.04
C GLN A 178 13.12 30.61 -10.48
N ARG A 179 12.97 29.73 -11.48
CA ARG A 179 13.02 30.02 -12.91
C ARG A 179 11.99 29.15 -13.61
N TRP A 180 11.19 29.74 -14.48
CA TRP A 180 10.22 29.06 -15.36
C TRP A 180 10.89 28.58 -16.63
#